data_AF-A0A1G4SK67-F1
#
_entry.id   AF-A0A1G4SK67-F1
#
_cell.length_a   1.000
_cell.length_b   1.000
_cell.length_c   1.000
_cell.angle_alpha   90.00
_cell.angle_beta   90.00
_cell.angle_gamma   90.00
#
_symmetry.space_group_name_H-M   'P 1'
#
loop_
_entity.id
_entity.type
_entity.pdbx_description
1 polymer ?
#
loop_
_entity_poly.entity_id
_entity_poly.type
_entity_poly.pdbx_seq_one_letter_code
_entity_poly.pdbx_strand_id
1 'polypeptide(L)' 'MGFFFNNTGSWILHAHLFIGDTYECSECHREYGMQTRRCPGCHAEMTGDKYSPDWIDDMIVLDAILDEDEDDDDDW' A
#
# COMPACT_ATOMS: atom_id res chain seq x y z
N MET A 1 32.64 -7.98 -14.29
CA MET A 1 31.44 -7.79 -13.45
C MET A 1 30.25 -8.41 -14.17
N GLY A 2 29.75 -9.53 -13.67
CA GLY A 2 28.61 -10.23 -14.28
C GLY A 2 27.30 -9.54 -13.90
N PHE A 3 26.57 -9.04 -14.89
CA PHE A 3 25.18 -8.63 -14.74
C PHE A 3 24.34 -9.91 -14.65
N PHE A 4 23.80 -10.23 -13.47
CA PHE A 4 22.89 -11.36 -13.30
C PHE A 4 21.53 -10.99 -13.90
N PHE A 5 21.25 -11.53 -15.09
CA PHE A 5 19.99 -11.39 -15.83
C PHE A 5 18.88 -12.26 -15.23
N ASN A 6 18.52 -12.06 -13.96
CA ASN A 6 17.29 -12.60 -13.34
C ASN A 6 17.08 -12.04 -11.91
N ASN A 7 17.15 -10.71 -11.73
CA ASN A 7 16.68 -10.12 -10.48
C ASN A 7 15.19 -9.83 -10.59
N THR A 8 14.40 -10.63 -9.89
CA THR A 8 13.01 -10.33 -9.56
C THR A 8 12.99 -9.26 -8.48
N GLY A 9 12.33 -8.15 -8.74
CA GLY A 9 12.18 -7.03 -7.81
C GLY A 9 10.76 -6.93 -7.25
N SER A 10 10.58 -6.02 -6.30
CA SER A 10 9.27 -5.65 -5.77
C SER A 10 9.07 -4.13 -5.81
N TRP A 11 7.82 -3.71 -5.93
CA TRP A 11 7.43 -2.32 -5.76
C TRP A 11 7.13 -2.03 -4.30
N ILE A 12 7.79 -1.02 -3.77
CA ILE A 12 7.52 -0.48 -2.43
C ILE A 12 6.55 0.70 -2.62
N LEU A 13 5.35 0.61 -2.07
CA LEU A 13 4.35 1.67 -2.13
C LEU A 13 4.64 2.72 -1.05
N HIS A 14 4.71 3.98 -1.46
CA HIS A 14 4.74 5.15 -0.62
C HIS A 14 3.42 5.90 -0.81
N ALA A 15 2.51 5.70 0.14
CA ALA A 15 1.25 6.44 0.17
C ALA A 15 1.48 7.85 0.70
N HIS A 16 1.02 8.86 -0.03
CA HIS A 16 1.13 10.26 0.36
C HIS A 16 -0.25 10.83 0.65
N LEU A 17 -0.38 11.65 1.71
CA LEU A 17 -1.67 12.21 2.13
C LEU A 17 -2.24 13.26 1.17
N PHE A 18 -1.37 13.96 0.42
CA PHE A 18 -1.75 15.10 -0.43
C PHE A 18 -1.25 14.99 -1.87
N ILE A 19 -0.40 14.00 -2.14
CA ILE A 19 0.22 13.75 -3.44
C ILE A 19 -0.22 12.34 -3.85
N GLY A 20 -0.30 12.05 -5.14
CA GLY A 20 -0.57 10.68 -5.59
C GLY A 20 0.50 9.71 -5.08
N ASP A 21 0.10 8.45 -4.91
CA ASP A 21 0.98 7.38 -4.46
C ASP A 21 2.23 7.22 -5.34
N THR A 22 3.38 6.96 -4.72
CA THR A 22 4.63 6.67 -5.44
C THR A 22 5.10 5.25 -5.18
N TYR A 23 5.79 4.68 -6.16
CA TYR A 23 6.29 3.31 -6.14
C TYR A 23 7.80 3.31 -6.30
N GLU A 24 8.53 2.79 -5.32
CA GLU A 24 9.98 2.63 -5.38
C GLU A 24 10.35 1.21 -5.82
N CYS A 25 11.31 1.10 -6.74
CA CYS A 25 11.90 -0.19 -7.13
C CYS A 25 12.90 -0.69 -6.08
N SER A 26 12.69 -1.88 -5.51
CA SER A 26 13.58 -2.46 -4.50
C SER A 26 15.03 -2.74 -4.95
N GLU A 27 15.27 -2.81 -6.26
CA GLU A 27 16.60 -3.12 -6.83
C GLU A 27 17.43 -1.88 -7.12
N CYS A 28 16.79 -0.85 -7.70
CA CYS A 28 17.50 0.36 -8.14
C CYS A 28 17.09 1.62 -7.38
N HIS A 29 16.21 1.49 -6.38
CA HIS A 29 15.71 2.56 -5.51
C HIS A 29 15.22 3.79 -6.27
N ARG A 30 14.58 3.55 -7.42
CA ARG A 30 14.06 4.63 -8.27
C ARG A 30 12.56 4.70 -8.11
N GLU A 31 12.05 5.91 -7.92
CA GLU A 31 10.63 6.19 -7.69
C GLU A 31 9.88 6.46 -8.99
N TYR A 32 8.66 5.96 -9.08
CA TYR A 32 7.76 6.12 -10.20
C TYR A 32 6.33 6.37 -9.72
N GLY A 33 5.53 7.08 -10.50
CA GLY A 33 4.10 7.28 -10.19
C GLY A 33 3.19 6.12 -10.60
N MET A 34 3.73 5.01 -11.09
CA MET A 34 2.94 3.84 -11.50
C MET A 34 3.73 2.55 -11.37
N GLN A 35 3.03 1.46 -11.03
CA GLN A 35 3.59 0.12 -11.02
C GLN A 35 3.58 -0.50 -12.43
N THR A 36 4.74 -0.96 -12.90
CA THR A 36 4.90 -1.67 -14.18
C THR A 36 5.45 -3.07 -13.95
N ARG A 37 5.21 -3.99 -14.89
CA ARG A 37 5.75 -5.38 -14.81
C ARG A 37 7.27 -5.46 -14.81
N ARG A 38 7.94 -4.42 -15.32
CA ARG A 38 9.40 -4.29 -15.31
C ARG A 38 9.79 -2.88 -14.89
N CYS A 39 10.84 -2.77 -14.08
CA CYS A 39 11.40 -1.46 -13.73
C CYS A 39 11.97 -0.77 -14.98
N PRO A 40 11.61 0.50 -15.28
CA PRO A 40 12.19 1.25 -16.39
C PRO A 40 13.70 1.52 -16.24
N GLY A 41 14.20 1.56 -15.00
CA GLY A 41 15.59 1.92 -14.70
C GLY A 41 16.56 0.73 -14.75
N CYS A 42 16.18 -0.40 -14.15
CA CYS A 42 17.04 -1.59 -14.06
C CYS A 42 16.50 -2.80 -14.83
N HIS A 43 15.30 -2.72 -15.41
CA HIS A 43 14.63 -3.80 -16.12
C HIS A 43 14.35 -5.07 -15.30
N ALA A 44 14.46 -5.01 -13.97
CA ALA A 44 14.06 -6.09 -13.07
C ALA A 44 12.58 -6.42 -13.24
N GLU A 45 12.25 -7.72 -13.27
CA GLU A 45 10.87 -8.21 -13.37
C GLU A 45 10.18 -8.07 -12.01
N MET A 46 9.01 -7.45 -11.97
CA MET A 46 8.32 -7.11 -10.73
C MET A 46 7.24 -8.15 -10.43
N THR A 47 7.45 -8.94 -9.38
CA THR A 47 6.64 -10.13 -9.06
C THR A 47 5.40 -9.87 -8.18
N GLY A 48 4.89 -8.64 -8.17
CA GLY A 48 3.58 -8.32 -7.60
C GLY A 48 3.59 -7.18 -6.58
N ASP A 49 2.44 -6.53 -6.50
CA ASP A 49 2.08 -5.50 -5.53
C ASP A 49 1.61 -6.12 -4.21
N LYS A 50 2.35 -5.87 -3.13
CA LYS A 50 1.90 -6.18 -1.76
C LYS A 50 0.97 -5.08 -1.24
N TYR A 51 -0.20 -4.88 -1.85
CA TYR A 51 -1.22 -4.03 -1.23
C TYR A 51 -2.35 -4.89 -0.67
N SER A 52 -2.15 -5.37 0.57
CA SER A 52 -3.22 -5.79 1.47
C SER A 52 -3.37 -4.71 2.54
N PRO A 53 -4.37 -3.81 2.43
CA PRO A 53 -4.62 -2.82 3.46
C PRO A 53 -5.30 -3.47 4.68
N ASP A 54 -4.49 -4.02 5.60
CA ASP A 54 -4.95 -4.52 6.91
C ASP A 54 -5.68 -3.43 7.76
N TRP A 55 -5.54 -2.15 7.42
CA TRP A 55 -6.20 -1.04 8.14
C TRP A 55 -7.73 -0.97 7.94
N ILE A 56 -8.27 -1.70 6.95
CA ILE A 56 -9.72 -1.73 6.69
C ILE A 56 -10.46 -2.62 7.71
N ASP A 57 -9.81 -3.67 8.22
CA ASP A 57 -10.44 -4.61 9.15
C ASP A 57 -10.67 -3.99 10.55
N ASP A 58 -9.82 -3.07 11.00
CA ASP A 58 -9.96 -2.41 12.31
C ASP A 58 -11.13 -1.40 12.39
N MET A 59 -11.59 -0.84 11.26
CA MET A 59 -12.70 0.13 11.24
C MET A 59 -14.08 -0.52 11.29
N ILE A 60 -14.21 -1.76 10.82
CA ILE A 60 -15.49 -2.51 10.84
C ILE A 60 -15.86 -2.90 12.28
N VAL A 61 -14.86 -3.14 13.14
CA VAL A 61 -15.08 -3.51 14.55
C VAL A 61 -15.55 -2.33 15.40
N LEU A 62 -15.13 -1.10 15.07
CA LEU A 62 -15.51 0.10 15.84
C LEU A 62 -16.93 0.58 15.55
N ASP A 63 -17.44 0.36 14.33
CA ASP A 63 -18.82 0.69 13.94
C ASP A 63 -19.83 -0.16 14.72
N ALA A 64 -19.50 -1.44 14.98
CA ALA A 64 -20.35 -2.36 15.74
C ALA A 64 -20.40 -2.10 17.26
N ILE A 65 -19.53 -1.25 17.81
CA ILE A 65 -19.46 -0.95 19.26
C ILE A 65 -20.16 0.39 19.58
N LEU A 66 -20.30 1.29 18.60
CA LEU A 66 -20.88 2.62 18.80
C LEU A 66 -22.40 2.68 18.63
N ASP A 67 -23.03 1.60 18.17
CA ASP A 67 -24.48 1.52 17.90
C ASP A 67 -25.30 1.06 19.14
N GLU A 68 -24.68 0.88 20.31
CA GLU A 68 -25.34 0.37 21.54
C GLU A 68 -25.58 1.40 22.66
N ASP A 69 -25.28 2.70 22.47
CA ASP A 69 -25.53 3.75 23.48
C ASP A 69 -26.33 4.95 22.91
N GLU A 70 -27.45 4.69 22.23
CA GLU A 70 -28.50 5.69 22.00
C GLU A 70 -29.73 5.41 22.88
N ASP A 71 -30.05 6.42 23.69
CA ASP A 71 -31.35 6.74 24.32
C ASP A 71 -31.78 5.95 25.58
N ASP A 72 -31.70 6.60 26.76
CA ASP A 72 -32.88 7.09 27.53
C ASP A 72 -32.41 7.75 28.87
N ASP A 73 -31.99 9.01 28.84
CA ASP A 73 -31.74 9.81 30.05
C ASP A 73 -32.21 11.26 29.84
N ASP A 74 -33.50 11.45 29.54
CA ASP A 74 -34.15 12.76 29.61
C ASP A 74 -35.66 12.60 29.90
N ASP A 75 -36.04 12.46 31.18
CA ASP A 75 -37.33 12.98 31.62
C ASP A 75 -37.25 13.65 33.01
N TRP A 76 -37.99 14.73 33.10
CA TRP A 76 -37.88 15.93 33.94
C TRP A 76 -38.27 15.75 35.42
#